data_AF-A0AA97HFV3-F1
#
_entry.id   AF-A0AA97HFV3-F1
#
_cell.length_a   1.000
_cell.length_b   1.000
_cell.length_c   1.000
_cell.angle_alpha   90.00
_cell.angle_beta   90.00
_cell.angle_gamma   90.00
#
_symmetry.space_group_name_H-M   'P 1'
#
loop_
_entity.id
_entity.type
_entity.pdbx_description
1 polymer ?
#
loop_
_entity_poly.entity_id
_entity_poly.type
_entity_poly.pdbx_seq_one_letter_code
_entity_poly.pdbx_strand_id
1 'polypeptide(L)'
;MLGRIRDAGARSYLAVAGGFDCPDYLGSKSTFTLGQFGGHNGRALQTGDVLHVLEPCQPSVTQPVLPEALTLEISNTHELRVIYYLMVRQTFSQTRT
;
A
#
# COMPACT_ATOMS: atom_id res chain seq x y z
N MET A 1 -13.37 8.79 8.47
CA MET A 1 -12.48 8.77 7.28
C MET A 1 -11.07 9.06 7.75
N LEU A 2 -10.05 8.30 7.30
CA LEU A 2 -8.67 8.75 7.38
C LEU A 2 -8.59 10.03 6.54
N GLY A 3 -8.20 11.15 7.15
CA GLY A 3 -8.34 12.48 6.56
C GLY A 3 -7.63 12.66 5.22
N ARG A 4 -7.82 13.82 4.59
CA ARG A 4 -7.11 14.18 3.36
C ARG A 4 -5.61 14.35 3.65
N ILE A 5 -4.75 13.78 2.81
CA ILE A 5 -3.30 14.04 2.83
C ILE A 5 -3.09 15.53 2.55
N ARG A 6 -2.35 16.21 3.41
CA ARG A 6 -2.15 17.68 3.36
C ARG A 6 -0.84 18.07 2.68
N ASP A 7 0.20 17.28 2.87
CA ASP A 7 1.56 17.54 2.37
C ASP A 7 1.98 16.48 1.35
N ALA A 8 3.26 16.10 1.34
CA ALA A 8 3.81 15.12 0.42
C ALA A 8 3.25 13.70 0.62
N GLY A 9 3.19 12.95 -0.48
CA GLY A 9 2.70 11.58 -0.52
C GLY A 9 1.29 11.42 -1.08
N ALA A 10 0.89 10.17 -1.32
CA ALA A 10 -0.39 9.86 -1.97
C ALA A 10 -1.22 8.78 -1.24
N ARG A 11 -0.59 8.01 -0.34
CA ARG A 11 -1.22 6.87 0.34
C ARG A 11 -0.76 6.82 1.79
N SER A 12 -1.69 6.46 2.68
CA SER A 12 -1.43 6.10 4.06
C SER A 12 -1.83 4.64 4.27
N TYR A 13 -1.17 3.96 5.18
CA TYR A 13 -1.45 2.58 5.53
C TYR A 13 -1.81 2.49 7.02
N LEU A 14 -2.80 1.67 7.33
CA LEU A 14 -3.19 1.33 8.71
C LEU A 14 -3.01 -0.17 8.89
N ALA A 15 -2.23 -0.55 9.89
CA ALA A 15 -2.08 -1.93 10.31
C ALA A 15 -2.76 -2.12 11.66
N VAL A 16 -3.34 -3.30 11.85
CA VAL A 16 -3.92 -3.74 13.13
C VAL A 16 -3.17 -4.99 13.54
N ALA A 17 -2.85 -5.13 14.84
CA ALA A 17 -2.22 -6.32 15.37
C ALA A 17 -3.06 -7.56 15.08
N GLY A 18 -2.43 -8.66 14.66
CA GLY A 18 -3.12 -9.86 14.17
C GLY A 18 -3.63 -9.77 12.72
N GLY A 19 -3.87 -8.56 12.21
CA GLY A 19 -4.35 -8.33 10.86
C GLY A 19 -5.88 -8.44 10.71
N PHE A 20 -6.36 -8.17 9.50
CA PHE A 20 -7.78 -8.27 9.16
C PHE A 20 -8.18 -9.70 8.80
N ASP A 21 -9.34 -10.12 9.30
CA ASP A 21 -9.96 -11.38 8.94
C ASP A 21 -10.70 -11.23 7.61
N CYS A 22 -10.01 -11.63 6.54
CA CYS A 22 -10.53 -11.65 5.17
C CYS A 22 -10.21 -13.02 4.54
N PRO A 23 -11.10 -13.57 3.69
CA PRO A 23 -10.83 -14.81 2.98
C PRO A 23 -9.65 -14.63 2.02
N ASP A 24 -8.86 -15.70 1.86
CA ASP A 24 -7.80 -15.73 0.86
C ASP A 24 -8.37 -15.95 -0.55
N TYR A 25 -7.81 -15.22 -1.51
CA TYR A 25 -8.07 -15.40 -2.92
C TYR A 25 -6.74 -15.51 -3.67
N LEU A 26 -6.52 -16.63 -4.38
CA LEU A 26 -5.23 -16.95 -5.01
C LEU A 26 -4.04 -16.84 -4.04
N GLY A 27 -4.24 -17.19 -2.77
CA GLY A 27 -3.21 -17.15 -1.73
C GLY A 27 -2.89 -15.75 -1.18
N SER A 28 -3.71 -14.73 -1.46
CA SER A 28 -3.55 -13.37 -0.92
C SER A 28 -4.85 -12.80 -0.38
N LYS A 29 -4.74 -11.89 0.59
CA LYS A 29 -5.85 -11.05 1.10
C LYS A 29 -5.96 -9.69 0.39
N SER A 30 -5.14 -9.46 -0.63
CA SER A 30 -5.15 -8.19 -1.39
C SER A 30 -6.45 -8.02 -2.17
N THR A 31 -6.90 -6.78 -2.33
CA THR A 31 -8.11 -6.45 -3.08
C THR A 31 -7.77 -6.10 -4.53
N PHE A 32 -8.42 -6.74 -5.48
CA PHE A 32 -8.41 -6.33 -6.88
C PHE A 32 -9.78 -5.78 -7.27
N THR A 33 -9.93 -4.46 -7.12
CA THR A 33 -11.21 -3.77 -7.27
C THR A 33 -11.83 -3.93 -8.67
N LEU A 34 -11.00 -3.96 -9.72
CA LEU A 34 -11.49 -4.09 -11.10
C LEU A 34 -12.10 -5.49 -11.36
N GLY A 35 -11.47 -6.54 -10.81
CA GLY A 35 -11.98 -7.91 -10.88
C GLY A 35 -12.95 -8.28 -9.77
N GLN A 36 -13.19 -7.38 -8.82
CA GLN A 36 -14.13 -7.53 -7.71
C GLN A 36 -13.87 -8.76 -6.82
N PHE A 37 -12.60 -9.04 -6.50
CA PHE A 37 -12.24 -10.14 -5.61
C PHE A 37 -11.13 -9.78 -4.63
N GLY A 38 -11.01 -10.61 -3.58
CA GLY A 38 -10.04 -10.45 -2.50
C GLY A 38 -10.37 -9.32 -1.51
N GLY A 39 -9.67 -9.29 -0.38
CA GLY A 39 -9.92 -8.37 0.73
C GLY A 39 -11.39 -8.32 1.18
N HIS A 40 -11.88 -7.13 1.51
CA HIS A 40 -13.26 -6.96 1.98
C HIS A 40 -14.23 -6.83 0.79
N ASN A 41 -14.96 -7.90 0.50
CA ASN A 41 -15.99 -7.94 -0.56
C ASN A 41 -15.49 -7.54 -1.96
N GLY A 42 -14.18 -7.65 -2.24
CA GLY A 42 -13.63 -7.32 -3.55
C GLY A 42 -13.68 -5.84 -3.92
N ARG A 43 -13.97 -4.94 -2.97
CA ARG A 43 -14.21 -3.52 -3.26
C ARG A 43 -13.50 -2.59 -2.29
N ALA A 44 -13.49 -1.30 -2.63
CA ALA A 44 -13.12 -0.25 -1.69
C ALA A 44 -14.09 -0.22 -0.50
N LEU A 45 -13.56 0.10 0.68
CA LEU A 45 -14.35 0.24 1.90
C LEU A 45 -15.36 1.39 1.76
N GLN A 46 -16.52 1.20 2.36
CA GLN A 46 -17.64 2.12 2.39
C GLN A 46 -18.03 2.43 3.83
N THR A 47 -18.71 3.56 4.01
CA THR A 47 -19.26 3.93 5.31
C THR A 47 -20.22 2.86 5.80
N GLY A 48 -20.02 2.39 7.02
CA GLY A 48 -20.83 1.33 7.62
C GLY A 48 -20.25 -0.08 7.46
N ASP A 49 -19.18 -0.26 6.69
CA ASP A 49 -18.48 -1.55 6.63
C ASP A 49 -17.93 -1.94 8.00
N VAL A 50 -18.07 -3.23 8.34
CA VAL A 50 -17.52 -3.84 9.54
C VAL A 50 -16.39 -4.78 9.10
N LEU A 51 -15.20 -4.52 9.61
CA LEU A 51 -14.00 -5.33 9.36
C LEU A 51 -13.71 -6.16 10.59
N HIS A 52 -13.75 -7.47 10.44
CA HIS A 52 -13.30 -8.39 11.48
C HIS A 52 -11.78 -8.41 11.53
N VAL A 53 -11.24 -8.57 12.73
CA VAL A 53 -9.81 -8.69 12.97
C VAL A 53 -9.54 -10.06 13.56
N LEU A 54 -8.40 -10.62 13.20
CA LEU A 54 -7.95 -11.86 13.81
C LEU A 54 -7.65 -11.61 15.30
N GLU A 55 -7.77 -12.65 16.12
CA GLU A 55 -7.48 -12.52 17.55
C GLU A 55 -6.08 -11.94 17.74
N PRO A 56 -5.94 -10.83 18.48
CA PRO A 56 -4.66 -10.20 18.65
C PRO A 56 -3.74 -11.16 19.40
N CYS A 57 -2.58 -11.45 18.80
CA CYS A 57 -1.47 -12.04 19.55
C CYS A 57 -1.21 -11.12 20.76
N GLN A 58 -1.06 -11.72 21.95
CA GLN A 58 -0.97 -11.02 23.23
C GLN A 58 -0.18 -9.71 23.11
N PRO A 59 -0.68 -8.58 23.66
CA PRO A 59 0.01 -7.31 23.54
C PRO A 59 1.41 -7.47 24.11
N SER A 60 2.42 -7.42 23.24
CA SER A 60 3.81 -7.35 23.67
C SER A 60 3.96 -6.02 24.41
N VAL A 61 4.50 -6.07 25.63
CA VAL A 61 4.67 -4.93 26.56
C VAL A 61 5.42 -3.76 25.92
N THR A 62 6.21 -4.04 24.88
CA THR A 62 6.92 -3.06 24.07
C THR A 62 6.23 -2.91 22.71
N GLN A 63 5.61 -1.76 22.47
CA GLN A 63 5.21 -1.38 21.12
C GLN A 63 6.48 -1.14 20.29
N PRO A 64 6.69 -1.84 19.17
CA PRO A 64 7.86 -1.62 18.33
C PRO A 64 7.77 -0.21 17.74
N VAL A 65 8.79 0.61 18.02
CA VAL A 65 8.98 1.91 17.37
C VAL A 65 9.72 1.67 16.06
N LEU A 66 9.24 2.29 14.97
CA LEU A 66 9.95 2.23 13.69
C LEU A 66 11.32 2.91 13.86
N PRO A 67 12.44 2.20 13.65
CA PRO A 67 13.76 2.80 13.72
C PRO A 67 13.88 3.97 12.73
N GLU A 68 14.57 5.03 13.13
CA GLU A 68 14.74 6.23 12.31
C GLU A 68 15.37 5.92 10.93
N ALA A 69 16.29 4.94 10.88
CA ALA A 69 16.89 4.49 9.62
C ALA A 69 15.89 3.88 8.60
N LEU A 70 14.69 3.48 9.05
CA LEU A 70 13.61 2.96 8.21
C LEU A 70 12.49 3.99 7.99
N THR A 71 12.60 5.17 8.59
CA THR A 71 11.67 6.27 8.29
C THR A 71 11.98 6.84 6.91
N LEU A 72 10.95 6.99 6.09
CA LEU A 72 11.06 7.51 4.74
C LEU A 72 10.67 8.98 4.74
N GLU A 73 11.58 9.84 4.30
CA GLU A 73 11.22 11.22 3.96
C GLU A 73 10.42 11.23 2.66
N ILE A 74 9.14 11.56 2.77
CA ILE A 74 8.24 11.64 1.62
C ILE A 74 8.33 13.05 1.03
N SER A 75 8.62 13.15 -0.27
CA SER A 75 8.75 14.40 -1.03
C SER A 75 7.72 14.45 -2.16
N ASN A 76 7.57 15.60 -2.81
CA ASN A 76 6.73 15.76 -4.01
C ASN A 76 7.50 15.52 -5.32
N THR A 77 8.82 15.33 -5.25
CA THR A 77 9.67 15.07 -6.41
C THR A 77 10.57 13.87 -6.12
N HIS A 78 10.57 12.91 -7.04
CA HIS A 78 11.31 11.66 -6.90
C HIS A 78 12.02 11.31 -8.21
N GLU A 79 13.28 10.91 -8.11
CA GLU A 79 14.00 10.29 -9.22
C GLU A 79 13.75 8.78 -9.19
N LEU A 80 13.21 8.25 -10.30
CA LEU A 80 12.88 6.83 -10.43
C LEU A 80 13.85 6.16 -11.40
N ARG A 81 14.54 5.12 -10.92
CA ARG A 81 15.36 4.27 -11.79
C ARG A 81 14.47 3.25 -12.49
N VAL A 82 14.55 3.25 -13.82
CA VAL A 82 13.82 2.32 -14.69
C VAL A 82 14.82 1.38 -15.33
N ILE A 83 14.59 0.08 -15.20
CA ILE A 83 15.35 -0.93 -15.91
C ILE A 83 14.62 -1.19 -17.23
N TYR A 84 15.24 -0.78 -18.33
CA TYR A 84 14.74 -1.10 -19.66
C TYR A 84 15.21 -2.51 -20.03
N TYR A 85 14.27 -3.39 -20.37
CA TYR A 85 14.57 -4.65 -21.02
C TYR A 85 14.34 -4.54 -22.53
N LEU A 86 15.09 -5.33 -23.29
CA LEU A 86 15.21 -5.23 -24.73
C LEU A 86 13.94 -5.72 -25.45
N MET A 87 13.28 -4.83 -26.21
CA MET A 87 12.72 -5.21 -27.51
C MET A 87 12.80 -4.04 -28.49
N VAL A 88 13.75 -4.19 -29.43
CA VAL A 88 13.92 -3.45 -30.69
C VAL A 88 14.27 -1.95 -30.58
N ARG A 89 15.32 -1.57 -31.33
CA ARG A 89 15.87 -0.22 -31.47
C ARG A 89 14.76 0.85 -31.50
N GLN A 90 14.74 1.71 -30.48
CA GLN A 90 14.20 3.05 -30.62
C GLN A 90 15.31 4.05 -30.35
N THR A 91 15.76 4.70 -31.43
CA THR A 91 16.63 5.87 -31.36
C THR A 91 15.80 7.01 -30.77
N PHE A 92 16.04 7.37 -29.51
CA PHE A 92 15.46 8.57 -28.93
C PHE A 92 16.44 9.74 -29.11
N SER A 93 16.06 10.71 -29.94
CA SER A 93 16.59 12.07 -29.88
C SER A 93 15.75 12.84 -28.86
N GLN A 94 16.37 13.23 -27.74
CA GLN A 94 15.81 14.20 -26.81
C GLN A 94 16.72 15.43 -26.86
N THR A 95 16.30 16.45 -27.61
CA THR A 95 16.80 17.82 -27.39
C THR A 95 15.74 18.51 -26.54
N ARG A 96 16.05 18.77 -25.27
CA ARG A 96 15.33 19.76 -24.47
C ARG A 96 16.31 20.88 -24.14
N THR A 97 15.87 22.08 -24.53
CA THR A 97 16.47 23.39 -24.27
C THR A 97 16.63 23.64 -22.77
#